data_AF-A0A5M6I376-F1
#
_entry.id   AF-A0A5M6I376-F1
#
_cell.length_a   1.000
_cell.length_b   1.000
_cell.length_c   1.000
_cell.angle_alpha   90.00
_cell.angle_beta   90.00
_cell.angle_gamma   90.00
#
_symmetry.space_group_name_H-M   'P 1'
#
loop_
_entity.id
_entity.type
_entity.pdbx_description
1 polymer ?
#
loop_
_entity_poly.entity_id
_entity_poly.type
_entity_poly.pdbx_seq_one_letter_code
_entity_poly.pdbx_strand_id
1 'polypeptide(L)'
;MTDMSNGDNIEPAVPGLAEASPRERLIEAFLGLLAERRFEEIDLKTVGERAGVPLAEFRREFGSTFDIVAAFSKDLDRKVLAATADDDADATPRERLFDVMMQRFEILAPHRRAVENLRASGLRFPPLGMALGRLSLRSMQWMLAGAGIEAKGLRGMARAQGLAMLFARVSETWLVDDDPDLSRTMAALDRELARAWDWSTRIGEVCRMIPTPRCRRDRREQSWTEPARSGDETAPAAAI
;
A
#
# COMPACT_ATOMS: atom_id res chain seq x y z
N MET A 1 39.10 -49.72 10.52
CA MET A 1 39.28 -48.30 10.88
C MET A 1 38.57 -47.51 9.80
N THR A 2 37.28 -47.30 10.02
CA THR A 2 36.36 -46.69 9.07
C THR A 2 36.19 -45.26 9.51
N ASP A 3 36.71 -44.31 8.73
CA ASP A 3 36.40 -42.90 8.94
C ASP A 3 35.58 -42.43 7.74
N MET A 4 34.32 -42.14 8.04
CA MET A 4 33.40 -41.40 7.18
C MET A 4 33.36 -39.98 7.70
N SER A 5 33.76 -39.00 6.90
CA SER A 5 33.12 -37.70 6.98
C SER A 5 33.13 -37.02 5.62
N ASN A 6 31.95 -37.10 5.02
CA ASN A 6 31.50 -36.43 3.82
C ASN A 6 31.58 -34.92 4.05
N GLY A 7 32.46 -34.24 3.31
CA GLY A 7 32.51 -32.78 3.29
C GLY A 7 31.24 -32.25 2.64
N ASP A 8 30.43 -31.53 3.44
CA ASP A 8 29.32 -30.73 2.95
C ASP A 8 29.86 -29.67 1.98
N ASN A 9 29.69 -29.93 0.68
CA ASN A 9 29.78 -28.92 -0.36
C ASN A 9 28.55 -28.00 -0.22
N ILE A 10 28.67 -26.99 0.64
CA ILE A 10 27.78 -25.84 0.60
C ILE A 10 28.14 -25.06 -0.66
N GLU A 11 27.33 -25.22 -1.70
CA GLU A 11 27.39 -24.42 -2.92
C GLU A 11 27.40 -22.92 -2.54
N PRO A 12 28.31 -22.10 -3.11
CA PRO A 12 28.49 -20.74 -2.65
C PRO A 12 27.23 -19.91 -2.90
N ALA A 13 26.81 -19.19 -1.85
CA ALA A 13 25.74 -18.21 -1.91
C ALA A 13 25.99 -17.21 -3.05
N VAL A 14 24.90 -16.88 -3.77
CA VAL A 14 24.88 -15.91 -4.88
C VAL A 14 25.65 -14.62 -4.47
N PRO A 15 26.69 -14.20 -5.23
CA PRO A 15 27.51 -13.06 -4.85
C PRO A 15 26.67 -11.77 -4.89
N GLY A 16 26.50 -11.16 -3.72
CA GLY A 16 25.66 -9.97 -3.48
C GLY A 16 24.85 -10.04 -2.17
N LEU A 17 24.55 -11.24 -1.67
CA LEU A 17 23.79 -11.42 -0.43
C LEU A 17 24.61 -11.23 0.85
N ALA A 18 25.94 -11.30 0.79
CA ALA A 18 26.80 -11.21 1.97
C ALA A 18 26.81 -9.81 2.63
N GLU A 19 26.51 -8.75 1.88
CA GLU A 19 26.41 -7.37 2.41
C GLU A 19 24.96 -6.97 2.78
N ALA A 20 23.97 -7.77 2.39
CA ALA A 20 22.57 -7.51 2.71
C ALA A 20 22.28 -7.84 4.18
N SER A 21 21.41 -7.04 4.81
CA SER A 21 20.98 -7.28 6.18
C SER A 21 20.30 -8.65 6.32
N PRO A 22 20.31 -9.28 7.51
CA PRO A 22 19.61 -10.54 7.75
C PRO A 22 18.14 -10.49 7.33
N ARG A 23 17.49 -9.34 7.55
CA ARG A 23 16.12 -9.05 7.14
C ARG A 23 15.92 -9.15 5.62
N GLU A 24 16.81 -8.54 4.84
CA GLU A 24 16.75 -8.55 3.36
C GLU A 24 17.00 -9.95 2.81
N ARG A 25 17.99 -10.68 3.36
CA ARG A 25 18.25 -12.08 2.97
C ARG A 25 17.04 -12.98 3.20
N LEU A 26 16.34 -12.80 4.32
CA LEU A 26 15.13 -13.56 4.64
C LEU A 26 13.96 -13.23 3.69
N ILE A 27 13.77 -11.96 3.34
CA ILE A 27 12.76 -11.55 2.35
C ILE A 27 13.07 -12.18 0.99
N GLU A 28 14.31 -12.06 0.51
CA GLU A 28 14.71 -12.58 -0.80
C GLU A 28 14.60 -14.11 -0.86
N ALA A 29 15.09 -14.81 0.17
CA ALA A 29 14.95 -16.26 0.29
C ALA A 29 13.49 -16.69 0.26
N PHE A 30 12.61 -15.99 1.00
CA PHE A 30 11.19 -16.29 1.01
C PHE A 30 10.52 -16.05 -0.35
N LEU A 31 10.85 -14.95 -1.04
CA LEU A 31 10.30 -14.67 -2.38
C LEU A 31 10.76 -15.70 -3.42
N GLY A 32 12.03 -16.13 -3.35
CA GLY A 32 12.55 -17.22 -4.18
C GLY A 32 11.80 -18.53 -3.94
N LEU A 33 11.59 -18.90 -2.68
CA LEU A 33 10.79 -20.08 -2.33
C LEU A 33 9.34 -19.93 -2.82
N LEU A 34 8.74 -18.76 -2.66
CA LEU A 34 7.36 -18.49 -3.10
C LEU A 34 7.21 -18.50 -4.63
N ALA A 35 8.28 -18.26 -5.38
CA ALA A 35 8.27 -18.43 -6.84
C ALA A 35 8.25 -19.92 -7.25
N GLU A 36 8.75 -20.81 -6.41
CA GLU A 36 8.87 -22.25 -6.69
C GLU A 36 7.67 -23.07 -6.19
N ARG A 37 7.05 -22.67 -5.07
CA ARG A 37 6.06 -23.45 -4.34
C ARG A 37 4.96 -22.59 -3.72
N ARG A 38 3.88 -23.23 -3.28
CA ARG A 38 2.73 -22.54 -2.67
C ARG A 38 3.10 -21.99 -1.29
N PHE A 39 2.42 -20.93 -0.88
CA PHE A 39 2.66 -20.27 0.41
C PHE A 39 2.59 -21.25 1.61
N GLU A 40 1.62 -22.17 1.59
CA GLU A 40 1.38 -23.12 2.67
C GLU A 40 2.46 -24.21 2.80
N GLU A 41 3.33 -24.36 1.79
CA GLU A 41 4.42 -25.34 1.75
C GLU A 41 5.75 -24.74 2.24
N ILE A 42 5.75 -23.46 2.65
CA ILE A 42 6.93 -22.74 3.09
C ILE A 42 6.87 -22.56 4.61
N ASP A 43 7.82 -23.16 5.31
CA ASP A 43 7.99 -22.99 6.75
C ASP A 43 9.20 -22.10 7.10
N LEU A 44 9.27 -21.67 8.36
CA LEU A 44 10.33 -20.77 8.85
C LEU A 44 11.73 -21.39 8.75
N LYS A 45 11.82 -22.72 8.94
CA LYS A 45 13.08 -23.45 8.90
C LYS A 45 13.67 -23.42 7.50
N THR A 46 12.86 -23.77 6.50
CA THR A 46 13.23 -23.76 5.08
C THR A 46 13.70 -22.37 4.64
N VAL A 47 13.01 -21.31 5.07
CA VAL A 47 13.39 -19.94 4.75
C VAL A 47 14.73 -19.56 5.41
N GLY A 48 14.92 -19.89 6.69
CA GLY A 48 16.17 -19.62 7.40
C GLY A 48 17.37 -20.35 6.78
N GLU A 49 17.20 -21.62 6.42
CA GLU A 49 18.21 -22.42 5.71
C GLU A 49 18.56 -21.80 4.35
N ARG A 50 17.55 -21.44 3.55
CA ARG A 50 17.74 -20.80 2.23
C ARG A 50 18.43 -19.43 2.33
N ALA A 51 18.19 -18.70 3.40
CA ALA A 51 18.78 -17.38 3.65
C ALA A 51 20.17 -17.43 4.31
N GLY A 52 20.60 -18.61 4.79
CA GLY A 52 21.79 -18.73 5.66
C GLY A 52 21.65 -17.97 6.97
N VAL A 53 20.42 -17.87 7.52
CA VAL A 53 20.12 -17.14 8.77
C VAL A 53 19.65 -18.11 9.85
N PRO A 54 20.35 -18.23 11.00
CA PRO A 54 19.93 -19.06 12.11
C PRO A 54 18.53 -18.68 12.64
N LEU A 55 17.73 -19.67 13.06
CA LEU A 55 16.35 -19.43 13.53
C LEU A 55 16.24 -18.42 14.69
N ALA A 56 17.23 -18.35 15.57
CA ALA A 56 17.26 -17.35 16.65
C ALA A 56 17.35 -15.92 16.10
N GLU A 57 18.14 -15.71 15.04
CA GLU A 57 18.27 -14.42 14.37
C GLU A 57 17.03 -14.14 13.51
N PHE A 58 16.52 -15.15 12.78
CA PHE A 58 15.23 -15.06 12.08
C PHE A 58 14.14 -14.51 13.00
N ARG A 59 14.00 -15.09 14.20
CA ARG A 59 12.93 -14.73 15.14
C ARG A 59 13.01 -13.29 15.63
N ARG A 60 14.20 -12.67 15.60
CA ARG A 60 14.37 -11.23 15.90
C ARG A 60 13.79 -10.36 14.80
N GLU A 61 13.85 -10.80 13.55
CA GLU A 61 13.38 -10.05 12.38
C GLU A 61 11.88 -10.24 12.10
N PHE A 62 11.40 -11.48 12.19
CA PHE A 62 10.03 -11.86 11.81
C PHE A 62 9.40 -12.86 12.79
N GLY A 63 8.09 -12.72 13.01
CA GLY A 63 7.30 -13.63 13.86
C GLY A 63 6.64 -14.77 13.09
N SER A 64 6.49 -14.63 11.77
CA SER A 64 5.81 -15.58 10.90
C SER A 64 6.22 -15.40 9.43
N THR A 65 5.87 -16.35 8.56
CA THR A 65 6.04 -16.20 7.11
C THR A 65 5.17 -15.08 6.54
N PHE A 66 4.00 -14.83 7.12
CA PHE A 66 3.16 -13.70 6.73
C PHE A 66 3.79 -12.34 7.08
N ASP A 67 4.57 -12.25 8.16
CA ASP A 67 5.31 -11.01 8.47
C ASP A 67 6.36 -10.68 7.40
N ILE A 68 6.92 -11.70 6.74
CA ILE A 68 7.83 -11.50 5.60
C ILE A 68 7.05 -10.91 4.41
N VAL A 69 5.87 -11.45 4.08
CA VAL A 69 4.98 -10.89 3.05
C VAL A 69 4.63 -9.43 3.37
N ALA A 70 4.27 -9.14 4.62
CA ALA A 70 3.95 -7.79 5.06
C ALA A 70 5.16 -6.84 4.98
N ALA A 71 6.36 -7.34 5.24
CA ALA A 71 7.59 -6.56 5.11
C ALA A 71 7.95 -6.29 3.64
N PHE A 72 7.85 -7.30 2.78
CA PHE A 72 8.01 -7.13 1.34
C PHE A 72 7.02 -6.10 0.78
N SER A 73 5.73 -6.19 1.14
CA SER A 73 4.73 -5.22 0.70
C SER A 73 5.06 -3.79 1.14
N LYS A 74 5.60 -3.60 2.34
CA LYS A 74 6.02 -2.26 2.82
C LYS A 74 7.24 -1.74 2.08
N ASP A 75 8.21 -2.62 1.81
CA ASP A 75 9.41 -2.24 1.05
C ASP A 75 9.08 -1.89 -0.40
N LEU A 76 8.16 -2.64 -1.02
CA LEU A 76 7.58 -2.31 -2.31
C LEU A 76 6.92 -0.93 -2.29
N ASP A 77 6.03 -0.67 -1.33
CA ASP A 77 5.36 0.63 -1.19
C ASP A 77 6.37 1.76 -1.05
N ARG A 78 7.42 1.57 -0.24
CA ARG A 78 8.53 2.52 -0.07
C ARG A 78 9.26 2.78 -1.38
N LYS A 79 9.60 1.74 -2.15
CA LYS A 79 10.29 1.85 -3.44
C LYS A 79 9.44 2.61 -4.46
N VAL A 80 8.14 2.32 -4.53
CA VAL A 80 7.20 3.05 -5.40
C VAL A 80 7.19 4.53 -5.03
N LEU A 81 6.95 4.86 -3.76
CA LEU A 81 6.87 6.24 -3.30
C LEU A 81 8.17 7.02 -3.50
N ALA A 82 9.33 6.35 -3.38
CA ALA A 82 10.62 6.96 -3.66
C ALA A 82 10.84 7.21 -5.16
N ALA A 83 10.36 6.30 -6.01
CA ALA A 83 10.49 6.43 -7.47
C ALA A 83 9.53 7.48 -8.06
N THR A 84 8.39 7.72 -7.43
CA THR A 84 7.38 8.69 -7.89
C THR A 84 7.38 9.98 -7.05
N ALA A 85 8.50 10.33 -6.42
CA ALA A 85 8.60 11.50 -5.55
C ALA A 85 8.67 12.83 -6.32
N ASP A 86 9.01 12.79 -7.61
CA ASP A 86 9.03 13.97 -8.47
C ASP A 86 7.59 14.34 -8.86
N ASP A 87 7.03 15.31 -8.14
CA ASP A 87 5.73 15.89 -8.43
C ASP A 87 5.83 16.71 -9.72
N ASP A 88 5.35 16.15 -10.84
CA ASP A 88 4.94 16.96 -11.98
C ASP A 88 3.75 17.83 -11.54
N ALA A 89 4.03 19.11 -11.33
CA ALA A 89 3.06 20.09 -10.83
C ALA A 89 1.86 20.26 -11.77
N ASP A 90 2.03 19.94 -13.06
CA ASP A 90 0.99 20.05 -14.07
C ASP A 90 0.14 18.76 -14.19
N ALA A 91 0.60 17.64 -13.61
CA ALA A 91 -0.13 16.39 -13.63
C ALA A 91 -1.40 16.45 -12.78
N THR A 92 -2.48 15.89 -13.31
CA THR A 92 -3.72 15.68 -12.55
C THR A 92 -3.54 14.58 -11.50
N PRO A 93 -4.37 14.54 -10.44
CA PRO A 93 -4.33 13.44 -9.47
C PRO A 93 -4.56 12.04 -10.10
N ARG A 94 -5.22 11.99 -11.27
CA ARG A 94 -5.43 10.73 -12.01
C ARG A 94 -4.13 10.26 -12.65
N GLU A 95 -3.42 11.16 -13.33
CA GLU A 95 -2.14 10.85 -13.97
C GLU A 95 -1.13 10.40 -12.92
N ARG A 96 -0.99 11.14 -11.81
CA ARG A 96 -0.13 10.71 -10.70
C ARG A 96 -0.49 9.33 -10.14
N LEU A 97 -1.79 9.01 -10.00
CA LEU A 97 -2.17 7.68 -9.51
C LEU A 97 -1.86 6.60 -10.55
N PHE A 98 -2.05 6.89 -11.83
CA PHE A 98 -1.68 5.98 -12.90
C PHE A 98 -0.17 5.68 -12.84
N ASP A 99 0.68 6.70 -12.73
CA ASP A 99 2.13 6.54 -12.66
C ASP A 99 2.56 5.75 -11.42
N VAL A 100 2.02 6.06 -10.24
CA VAL A 100 2.25 5.31 -8.99
C VAL A 100 1.89 3.83 -9.15
N MET A 101 0.76 3.54 -9.79
CA MET A 101 0.30 2.17 -9.98
C MET A 101 1.11 1.43 -11.05
N MET A 102 1.51 2.10 -12.13
CA MET A 102 2.43 1.53 -13.15
C MET A 102 3.78 1.21 -12.53
N GLN A 103 4.38 2.17 -11.82
CA GLN A 103 5.67 1.99 -11.16
C GLN A 103 5.64 0.82 -10.17
N ARG A 104 4.51 0.61 -9.50
CA ARG A 104 4.29 -0.56 -8.64
C ARG A 104 4.34 -1.88 -9.40
N PHE A 105 3.70 -1.96 -10.57
CA PHE A 105 3.72 -3.18 -11.39
C PHE A 105 5.12 -3.46 -11.97
N GLU A 106 5.87 -2.43 -12.32
CA GLU A 106 7.25 -2.55 -12.77
C GLU A 106 8.17 -3.07 -11.65
N ILE A 107 8.11 -2.50 -10.44
CA ILE A 107 8.92 -2.97 -9.31
C ILE A 107 8.52 -4.39 -8.88
N LEU A 108 7.27 -4.77 -9.07
CA LEU A 108 6.80 -6.15 -8.82
C LEU A 108 7.24 -7.15 -9.89
N ALA A 109 7.61 -6.71 -11.10
CA ALA A 109 7.86 -7.58 -12.25
C ALA A 109 8.87 -8.72 -11.97
N PRO A 110 10.01 -8.48 -11.30
CA PRO A 110 10.96 -9.54 -10.96
C PRO A 110 10.38 -10.64 -10.06
N HIS A 111 9.33 -10.33 -9.29
CA HIS A 111 8.70 -11.23 -8.33
C HIS A 111 7.36 -11.80 -8.80
N ARG A 112 7.08 -11.76 -10.11
CA ARG A 112 5.77 -12.15 -10.68
C ARG A 112 5.31 -13.56 -10.27
N ARG A 113 6.20 -14.56 -10.33
CA ARG A 113 5.89 -15.95 -9.94
C ARG A 113 5.56 -16.08 -8.45
N ALA A 114 6.26 -15.34 -7.60
CA ALA A 114 5.96 -15.30 -6.17
C ALA A 114 4.58 -14.68 -5.90
N VAL A 115 4.22 -13.60 -6.60
CA VAL A 115 2.89 -12.99 -6.51
C VAL A 115 1.80 -13.93 -7.02
N GLU A 116 2.05 -14.66 -8.11
CA GLU A 116 1.12 -15.64 -8.67
C GLU A 116 0.78 -16.74 -7.65
N ASN A 117 1.80 -17.38 -7.07
CA ASN A 117 1.62 -18.44 -6.07
C ASN A 117 0.96 -17.91 -4.79
N LEU A 118 1.34 -16.71 -4.34
CA LEU A 118 0.72 -16.09 -3.17
C LEU A 118 -0.78 -15.82 -3.39
N ARG A 119 -1.14 -15.32 -4.57
CA ARG A 119 -2.54 -15.09 -4.95
C ARG A 119 -3.30 -16.42 -5.01
N ALA A 120 -2.72 -17.44 -5.64
CA ALA A 120 -3.34 -18.77 -5.73
C ALA A 120 -3.62 -19.38 -4.34
N SER A 121 -2.64 -19.29 -3.42
CA SER A 121 -2.80 -19.68 -2.01
C SER A 121 -3.90 -18.87 -1.32
N GLY A 122 -3.91 -17.54 -1.48
CA GLY A 122 -4.93 -16.67 -0.89
C GLY A 122 -6.36 -16.97 -1.35
N LEU A 123 -6.54 -17.38 -2.61
CA LEU A 123 -7.85 -17.78 -3.13
C LEU A 123 -8.30 -19.15 -2.60
N ARG A 124 -7.36 -20.06 -2.33
CA ARG A 124 -7.66 -21.40 -1.82
C ARG A 124 -7.89 -21.42 -0.31
N PHE A 125 -7.24 -20.54 0.43
CA PHE A 125 -7.32 -20.46 1.89
C PHE A 125 -7.90 -19.11 2.35
N PRO A 126 -9.21 -19.04 2.67
CA PRO A 126 -9.90 -17.78 2.97
C PRO A 126 -9.26 -16.91 4.06
N PRO A 127 -8.72 -17.46 5.17
CA PRO A 127 -8.05 -16.63 6.18
C PRO A 127 -6.83 -15.89 5.64
N LEU A 128 -6.01 -16.54 4.80
CA LEU A 128 -4.88 -15.88 4.13
C LEU A 128 -5.36 -14.84 3.13
N GLY A 129 -6.38 -15.15 2.33
CA GLY A 129 -7.01 -14.19 1.43
C GLY A 129 -7.48 -12.92 2.14
N MET A 130 -8.11 -13.05 3.31
CA MET A 130 -8.50 -11.89 4.13
C MET A 130 -7.28 -11.11 4.65
N ALA A 131 -6.24 -11.80 5.10
CA ALA A 131 -5.01 -11.16 5.58
C ALA A 131 -4.32 -10.36 4.45
N LEU A 132 -4.22 -10.95 3.26
CA LEU A 132 -3.70 -10.30 2.06
C LEU A 132 -4.58 -9.11 1.63
N GLY A 133 -5.90 -9.25 1.70
CA GLY A 133 -6.83 -8.16 1.42
C GLY A 133 -6.63 -6.96 2.35
N ARG A 134 -6.45 -7.20 3.66
CA ARG A 134 -6.15 -6.14 4.63
C ARG A 134 -4.78 -5.50 4.39
N LEU A 135 -3.78 -6.29 4.02
CA LEU A 135 -2.46 -5.78 3.66
C LEU A 135 -2.53 -4.90 2.40
N SER A 136 -3.21 -5.37 1.36
CA SER A 136 -3.47 -4.64 0.12
C SER A 136 -4.20 -3.33 0.40
N LEU A 137 -5.27 -3.33 1.20
CA LEU A 137 -6.00 -2.12 1.56
C LEU A 137 -5.10 -1.06 2.23
N ARG A 138 -4.21 -1.47 3.12
CA ARG A 138 -3.24 -0.56 3.75
C ARG A 138 -2.24 -0.01 2.75
N SER A 139 -1.77 -0.85 1.84
CA SER A 139 -0.85 -0.45 0.77
C SER A 139 -1.50 0.57 -0.18
N MET A 140 -2.76 0.37 -0.55
CA MET A 140 -3.48 1.31 -1.42
C MET A 140 -3.70 2.68 -0.79
N GLN A 141 -3.75 2.78 0.55
CA GLN A 141 -3.76 4.09 1.22
C GLN A 141 -2.45 4.85 0.98
N TRP A 142 -1.31 4.15 0.96
CA TRP A 142 -0.02 4.74 0.62
C TRP A 142 0.06 5.15 -0.85
N MET A 143 -0.46 4.33 -1.76
CA MET A 143 -0.49 4.69 -3.19
C MET A 143 -1.35 5.93 -3.46
N LEU A 144 -2.52 6.03 -2.82
CA LEU A 144 -3.35 7.24 -2.88
C LEU A 144 -2.64 8.45 -2.30
N ALA A 145 -1.94 8.30 -1.17
CA ALA A 145 -1.17 9.38 -0.57
C ALA A 145 -0.02 9.84 -1.48
N GLY A 146 0.69 8.92 -2.14
CA GLY A 146 1.72 9.21 -3.14
C GLY A 146 1.20 9.99 -4.33
N ALA A 147 -0.05 9.76 -4.75
CA ALA A 147 -0.70 10.52 -5.81
C ALA A 147 -1.31 11.87 -5.37
N GLY A 148 -1.17 12.24 -4.09
CA GLY A 148 -1.79 13.44 -3.52
C GLY A 148 -3.32 13.33 -3.35
N ILE A 149 -3.88 12.13 -3.34
CA ILE A 149 -5.32 11.88 -3.18
C ILE A 149 -5.65 11.66 -1.70
N GLU A 150 -6.62 12.41 -1.18
CA GLU A 150 -7.02 12.31 0.22
C GLU A 150 -7.61 10.92 0.56
N ALA A 151 -6.90 10.20 1.42
CA ALA A 151 -7.27 8.89 1.96
C ALA A 151 -7.83 8.93 3.40
N LYS A 152 -8.30 10.10 3.89
CA LYS A 152 -8.83 10.26 5.25
C LYS A 152 -10.33 9.92 5.36
N GLY A 153 -10.73 9.43 6.54
CA GLY A 153 -12.13 9.16 6.89
C GLY A 153 -12.80 8.07 6.05
N LEU A 154 -14.13 7.98 6.14
CA LEU A 154 -14.92 6.95 5.45
C LEU A 154 -14.76 6.98 3.92
N ARG A 155 -14.69 8.18 3.33
CA ARG A 155 -14.46 8.36 1.89
C ARG A 155 -13.08 7.89 1.47
N GLY A 156 -12.06 8.21 2.26
CA GLY A 156 -10.70 7.72 2.03
C GLY A 156 -10.60 6.20 2.09
N MET A 157 -11.25 5.58 3.08
CA MET A 157 -11.30 4.12 3.20
C MET A 157 -12.05 3.47 2.03
N ALA A 158 -13.15 4.08 1.56
CA ALA A 158 -13.86 3.63 0.36
C ALA A 158 -12.98 3.73 -0.90
N ARG A 159 -12.20 4.81 -1.07
CA ARG A 159 -11.24 4.96 -2.18
C ARG A 159 -10.14 3.90 -2.12
N ALA A 160 -9.57 3.67 -0.94
CA ALA A 160 -8.53 2.65 -0.76
C ALA A 160 -9.07 1.24 -1.05
N GLN A 161 -10.30 0.94 -0.64
CA GLN A 161 -10.95 -0.32 -0.96
C GLN A 161 -11.23 -0.46 -2.46
N GLY A 162 -11.70 0.60 -3.11
CA GLY A 162 -11.88 0.66 -4.57
C GLY A 162 -10.58 0.40 -5.31
N LEU A 163 -9.50 1.06 -4.90
CA LEU A 163 -8.17 0.89 -5.48
C LEU A 163 -7.62 -0.52 -5.23
N ALA A 164 -7.90 -1.12 -4.07
CA ALA A 164 -7.48 -2.50 -3.78
C ALA A 164 -8.16 -3.52 -4.70
N MET A 165 -9.45 -3.32 -5.00
CA MET A 165 -10.18 -4.13 -5.96
C MET A 165 -9.68 -3.93 -7.39
N LEU A 166 -9.41 -2.68 -7.78
CA LEU A 166 -8.82 -2.35 -9.07
C LEU A 166 -7.45 -3.02 -9.23
N PHE A 167 -6.57 -2.88 -8.24
CA PHE A 167 -5.26 -3.51 -8.22
C PHE A 167 -5.37 -5.03 -8.36
N ALA A 168 -6.30 -5.67 -7.63
CA ALA A 168 -6.53 -7.10 -7.74
C ALA A 168 -6.93 -7.54 -9.16
N ARG A 169 -7.81 -6.78 -9.84
CA ARG A 169 -8.23 -7.07 -11.23
C ARG A 169 -7.11 -6.84 -12.23
N VAL A 170 -6.41 -5.72 -12.14
CA VAL A 170 -5.30 -5.40 -13.06
C VAL A 170 -4.16 -6.40 -12.88
N SER A 171 -3.92 -6.86 -11.64
CA SER A 171 -2.94 -7.91 -11.35
C SER A 171 -3.22 -9.20 -12.14
N GLU A 172 -4.48 -9.55 -12.42
CA GLU A 172 -4.80 -10.73 -13.24
C GLU A 172 -4.31 -10.59 -14.67
N THR A 173 -4.39 -9.37 -15.23
CA THR A 173 -3.85 -9.09 -16.57
C THR A 173 -2.32 -9.06 -16.53
N TRP A 174 -1.76 -8.38 -15.53
CA TRP A 174 -0.31 -8.25 -15.37
C TRP A 174 0.41 -9.59 -15.18
N LEU A 175 -0.20 -10.55 -14.47
CA LEU A 175 0.38 -11.88 -14.26
C LEU A 175 0.61 -12.65 -15.57
N VAL A 176 -0.15 -12.36 -16.62
CA VAL A 176 -0.06 -13.01 -17.95
C VAL A 176 0.46 -12.06 -19.04
N ASP A 177 0.97 -10.89 -18.65
CA ASP A 177 1.46 -9.87 -19.58
C ASP A 177 2.94 -10.07 -19.89
N ASP A 178 3.24 -10.89 -20.89
CA ASP A 178 4.62 -11.21 -21.29
C ASP A 178 5.32 -10.08 -22.09
N ASP A 179 4.61 -8.98 -22.37
CA ASP A 179 5.16 -7.84 -23.08
C ASP A 179 6.14 -7.05 -22.16
N PRO A 180 7.40 -6.78 -22.60
CA PRO A 180 8.39 -6.08 -21.78
C PRO A 180 7.93 -4.72 -21.27
N ASP A 181 7.14 -4.01 -22.08
CA ASP A 181 6.63 -2.67 -21.78
C ASP A 181 5.30 -2.70 -21.00
N LEU A 182 4.85 -3.86 -20.52
CA LEU A 182 3.60 -4.03 -19.77
C LEU A 182 2.37 -3.43 -20.49
N SER A 183 2.34 -3.50 -21.81
CA SER A 183 1.35 -2.81 -22.64
C SER A 183 -0.09 -3.22 -22.32
N ARG A 184 -0.33 -4.50 -22.02
CA ARG A 184 -1.69 -4.99 -21.65
C ARG A 184 -2.07 -4.54 -20.27
N THR A 185 -1.13 -4.54 -19.33
CA THR A 185 -1.29 -4.05 -17.97
C THR A 185 -1.63 -2.57 -17.98
N MET A 186 -0.90 -1.77 -18.75
CA MET A 186 -1.12 -0.35 -18.95
C MET A 186 -2.55 -0.07 -19.45
N ALA A 187 -2.97 -0.78 -20.50
CA ALA A 187 -4.32 -0.65 -21.05
C ALA A 187 -5.42 -1.15 -20.09
N ALA A 188 -5.15 -2.18 -19.27
CA ALA A 188 -6.08 -2.62 -18.23
C ALA A 188 -6.21 -1.60 -17.10
N LEU A 189 -5.09 -1.01 -16.69
CA LEU A 189 -5.03 0.01 -15.66
C LEU A 189 -5.78 1.28 -16.09
N ASP A 190 -5.51 1.80 -17.29
CA ASP A 190 -6.20 3.00 -17.78
C ASP A 190 -7.72 2.78 -17.85
N ARG A 191 -8.17 1.63 -18.35
CA ARG A 191 -9.60 1.29 -18.41
C ARG A 191 -10.25 1.23 -17.02
N GLU A 192 -9.60 0.60 -16.05
CA GLU A 192 -10.17 0.51 -14.69
C GLU A 192 -10.15 1.86 -13.96
N LEU A 193 -9.11 2.69 -14.16
CA LEU A 193 -9.07 4.04 -13.60
C LEU A 193 -10.13 4.95 -14.26
N ALA A 194 -10.28 4.92 -15.59
CA ALA A 194 -11.33 5.66 -16.28
C ALA A 194 -12.73 5.31 -15.71
N ARG A 195 -13.00 4.00 -15.55
CA ARG A 195 -14.24 3.51 -14.92
C ARG A 195 -14.40 4.04 -13.49
N ALA A 196 -13.36 3.98 -12.66
CA ALA A 196 -13.44 4.44 -11.28
C ALA A 196 -13.73 5.95 -11.18
N TRP A 197 -13.17 6.76 -12.10
CA TRP A 197 -13.40 8.20 -12.15
C TRP A 197 -14.81 8.56 -12.61
N ASP A 198 -15.33 7.88 -13.64
CA ASP A 198 -16.71 8.04 -14.10
C ASP A 198 -17.73 7.70 -13.01
N TRP A 199 -17.43 6.71 -12.15
CA TRP A 199 -18.27 6.41 -11.00
C TRP A 199 -18.16 7.48 -9.92
N SER A 200 -16.99 8.07 -9.71
CA SER A 200 -16.80 9.13 -8.71
C SER A 200 -17.55 10.42 -9.06
N THR A 201 -17.58 10.80 -10.35
CA THR A 201 -18.34 11.95 -10.84
C THR A 201 -19.85 11.70 -10.70
N ARG A 202 -20.32 10.52 -11.11
CA ARG A 202 -21.73 10.11 -10.99
C ARG A 202 -22.20 10.00 -9.54
N ILE A 203 -21.40 9.42 -8.64
CA ILE A 203 -21.74 9.34 -7.21
C ILE A 203 -21.71 10.75 -6.57
N GLY A 204 -20.80 11.63 -7.00
CA GLY A 204 -20.78 13.03 -6.59
C GLY A 204 -22.05 13.78 -6.98
N GLU A 205 -22.56 13.56 -8.19
CA GLU A 205 -23.83 14.12 -8.68
C GLU A 205 -25.03 13.55 -7.92
N VAL A 206 -25.07 12.24 -7.69
CA VAL A 206 -26.14 11.60 -6.89
C VAL A 206 -26.10 12.09 -5.43
N CYS A 207 -24.92 12.30 -4.83
CA CYS A 207 -24.79 12.89 -3.50
C CYS A 207 -25.22 14.36 -3.44
N ARG A 208 -25.17 15.12 -4.55
CA ARG A 208 -25.79 16.46 -4.63
C ARG A 208 -27.31 16.40 -4.74
N MET A 209 -27.85 15.31 -5.29
CA MET A 209 -29.29 15.07 -5.40
C MET A 209 -29.91 14.49 -4.11
N ILE A 210 -29.12 13.86 -3.24
CA ILE A 210 -29.59 13.40 -1.93
C ILE A 210 -29.53 14.58 -0.95
N PRO A 211 -30.66 15.10 -0.44
CA PRO A 211 -30.64 16.18 0.53
C PRO A 211 -29.95 15.71 1.80
N THR A 212 -28.79 16.29 2.11
CA THR A 212 -28.13 16.08 3.41
C THR A 212 -29.10 16.49 4.51
N PRO A 213 -29.37 15.66 5.53
CA PRO A 213 -30.18 16.09 6.66
C PRO A 213 -29.44 17.26 7.31
N ARG A 214 -30.06 18.44 7.30
CA ARG A 214 -29.63 19.60 8.08
C ARG A 214 -29.53 19.14 9.53
N CYS A 215 -28.31 18.88 10.03
CA CYS A 215 -28.07 18.89 11.46
C CYS A 215 -28.44 20.28 11.95
N ARG A 216 -29.65 20.37 12.50
CA ARG A 216 -30.22 21.52 13.19
C ARG A 216 -29.35 21.71 14.44
N ARG A 217 -28.23 22.41 14.28
CA ARG A 217 -27.38 22.80 15.40
C ARG A 217 -28.13 23.89 16.15
N ASP A 218 -28.54 23.49 17.34
CA ASP A 218 -29.34 24.21 18.31
C ASP A 218 -28.81 25.64 18.50
N ARG A 219 -29.67 26.62 18.22
CA ARG A 219 -29.48 28.02 18.61
C ARG A 219 -30.39 28.23 19.82
N ARG A 220 -29.87 27.88 20.99
CA ARG A 220 -30.39 28.26 22.30
C ARG A 220 -29.19 28.67 23.14
N GLU A 221 -28.97 29.97 23.29
CA GLU A 221 -29.46 30.83 24.39
C GLU A 221 -28.25 31.20 25.24
N GLN A 222 -27.82 32.46 25.10
CA GLN A 222 -27.47 33.28 26.26
C GLN A 222 -27.67 34.73 25.87
N SER A 223 -28.95 35.12 25.98
CA SER A 223 -29.33 36.49 26.31
C SER A 223 -28.71 36.85 27.65
N TRP A 224 -27.79 37.80 27.66
CA TRP A 224 -27.53 38.64 28.82
C TRP A 224 -27.83 40.08 28.42
N THR A 225 -29.03 40.54 28.79
CA THR A 225 -29.38 41.96 28.88
C THR A 225 -28.68 42.55 30.11
N GLU A 226 -27.66 43.37 29.85
CA GLU A 226 -27.37 44.76 30.33
C GLU A 226 -27.66 45.19 31.79
N PRO A 227 -26.89 46.16 32.36
CA PRO A 227 -26.95 47.56 31.89
C PRO A 227 -25.64 48.38 31.87
N ALA A 228 -25.59 49.29 30.88
CA ALA A 228 -25.16 50.70 30.90
C ALA A 228 -23.86 51.14 31.64
N ARG A 229 -22.96 51.76 30.86
CA ARG A 229 -22.52 53.16 31.09
C ARG A 229 -21.80 53.73 29.86
N SER A 230 -22.51 54.57 29.12
CA SER A 230 -21.92 55.56 28.22
C SER A 230 -21.35 56.70 29.05
N GLY A 231 -20.03 56.73 29.21
CA GLY A 231 -19.30 57.93 29.58
C GLY A 231 -18.82 58.58 28.29
N ASP A 232 -19.66 59.47 27.75
CA ASP A 232 -19.36 60.27 26.57
C ASP A 232 -18.25 61.27 26.89
N GLU A 233 -17.31 61.34 25.98
CA GLU A 233 -16.09 62.13 25.99
C GLU A 233 -16.49 63.57 25.64
N THR A 234 -16.49 64.47 26.62
CA THR A 234 -16.58 65.91 26.36
C THR A 234 -15.35 66.61 26.92
N ALA A 235 -14.32 66.72 26.07
CA ALA A 235 -13.35 67.79 26.19
C ALA A 235 -13.98 69.09 25.65
N PRO A 236 -13.73 70.23 26.31
CA PRO A 236 -13.06 71.27 25.52
C PRO A 236 -12.00 72.07 26.30
N ALA A 237 -11.03 72.53 25.50
CA ALA A 237 -10.34 73.81 25.55
C ALA A 237 -9.46 74.18 26.77
N ALA A 238 -8.20 74.45 26.43
CA ALA A 238 -7.22 75.20 27.21
C ALA A 238 -7.69 76.62 27.57
N ALA A 239 -7.29 77.13 28.74
CA ALA A 239 -6.71 78.47 28.95
C ALA A 239 -6.48 78.77 30.45
N ILE A 240 -5.25 79.22 30.76
CA ILE A 240 -4.72 79.92 31.96
C ILE A 240 -4.47 79.06 33.20
#